data_AF-A0A970ENR5-F1
#
_entry.id   AF-A0A970ENR5-F1
#
_cell.length_a   1.000
_cell.length_b   1.000
_cell.length_c   1.000
_cell.angle_alpha   90.00
_cell.angle_beta   90.00
_cell.angle_gamma   90.00
#
_symmetry.space_group_name_H-M   'P 1'
#
loop_
_entity.id
_entity.type
_entity.pdbx_description
1 polymer ?
#
loop_
_entity_poly.entity_id
_entity_poly.type
_entity_poly.pdbx_seq_one_letter_code
_entity_poly.pdbx_strand_id
1 'polypeptide(L)'
;MSLGTPSYSYALKDAVDYVISRGVVVVAAAGNSYRRIAFYPAAFNGVISVAASTPRDEKADFSCIGWWNSVAAPGERILSVIPNNNYRALNGTSMAAPFVAGAAALLLAEYPGLKPVEVMNQIEQTARGNGFSEELGYGILDLAAMLGERKPMMYGTLAVRTDLADEDEAVAVVTVYNSNGELAAYGAAGEDGSHIFHALHPGEYVVSVTHYDEAAGTWEVSSKPISLGIGEEVEVRFQFGS
;
A
#
# COMPACT_ATOMS: atom_id res chain seq x y z
N MET A 1 -1.85 12.01 0.83
CA MET A 1 -3.09 11.84 1.62
C MET A 1 -2.76 11.74 3.10
N SER A 2 -2.75 12.88 3.81
CA SER A 2 -2.50 12.92 5.26
C SER A 2 -3.78 12.69 6.07
N LEU A 3 -4.47 11.58 5.77
CA LEU A 3 -5.77 11.19 6.32
C LEU A 3 -5.89 9.66 6.35
N GLY A 4 -6.87 9.15 7.09
CA GLY A 4 -7.27 7.75 6.96
C GLY A 4 -8.29 7.29 7.99
N THR A 5 -8.63 6.00 7.90
CA THR A 5 -9.61 5.31 8.75
C THR A 5 -9.18 3.86 8.99
N PRO A 6 -9.50 3.23 10.14
CA PRO A 6 -9.23 1.82 10.34
C PRO A 6 -10.20 0.91 9.58
N SER A 7 -11.29 1.46 9.03
CA SER A 7 -12.30 0.70 8.28
C SER A 7 -11.91 0.56 6.81
N TYR A 8 -12.01 -0.66 6.27
CA TYR A 8 -11.86 -0.89 4.84
C TYR A 8 -13.04 -0.26 4.09
N SER A 9 -12.77 0.43 2.98
CA SER A 9 -13.80 1.00 2.10
C SER A 9 -13.51 0.59 0.66
N TYR A 10 -14.50 -0.05 0.03
CA TYR A 10 -14.41 -0.53 -1.36
C TYR A 10 -14.29 0.65 -2.33
N ALA A 11 -15.20 1.62 -2.25
CA ALA A 11 -15.12 2.84 -3.03
C ALA A 11 -13.77 3.59 -2.88
N LEU A 12 -13.18 3.59 -1.67
CA LEU A 12 -11.85 4.18 -1.49
C LEU A 12 -10.75 3.35 -2.16
N LYS A 13 -10.83 2.01 -2.11
CA LYS A 13 -9.89 1.12 -2.80
C LYS A 13 -9.98 1.31 -4.31
N ASP A 14 -11.19 1.31 -4.87
CA ASP A 14 -11.41 1.48 -6.32
C ASP A 14 -10.90 2.84 -6.79
N ALA A 15 -11.15 3.91 -6.02
CA ALA A 15 -10.60 5.22 -6.32
C ALA A 15 -9.06 5.25 -6.30
N VAL A 16 -8.44 4.53 -5.35
CA VAL A 16 -6.97 4.42 -5.25
C VAL A 16 -6.40 3.62 -6.42
N ASP A 17 -6.97 2.47 -6.74
CA ASP A 17 -6.55 1.64 -7.87
C ASP A 17 -6.73 2.37 -9.20
N TYR A 18 -7.84 3.08 -9.36
CA TYR A 18 -8.09 3.92 -10.52
C TYR A 18 -6.95 4.93 -10.70
N VAL A 19 -6.59 5.73 -9.68
CA VAL A 19 -5.53 6.73 -9.85
C VAL A 19 -4.15 6.09 -10.05
N ILE A 20 -3.85 4.95 -9.42
CA ILE A 20 -2.61 4.20 -9.64
C ILE A 20 -2.53 3.72 -11.10
N SER A 21 -3.62 3.18 -11.66
CA SER A 21 -3.69 2.77 -13.07
C SER A 21 -3.48 3.92 -14.06
N ARG A 22 -3.76 5.16 -13.63
CA ARG A 22 -3.52 6.40 -14.38
C ARG A 22 -2.13 6.99 -14.17
N GLY A 23 -1.24 6.27 -13.48
CA GLY A 23 0.14 6.69 -13.24
C GLY A 23 0.33 7.63 -12.05
N VAL A 24 -0.67 7.77 -11.18
CA VAL A 24 -0.56 8.62 -9.98
C VAL A 24 0.16 7.86 -8.86
N VAL A 25 1.20 8.45 -8.29
CA VAL A 25 1.84 7.97 -7.06
C VAL A 25 0.98 8.38 -5.87
N VAL A 26 0.48 7.40 -5.12
CA VAL A 26 -0.31 7.64 -3.91
C VAL A 26 0.58 7.50 -2.69
N VAL A 27 0.74 8.60 -1.95
CA VAL A 27 1.47 8.64 -0.67
C VAL A 27 0.48 8.90 0.46
N ALA A 28 0.48 8.10 1.51
CA ALA A 28 -0.47 8.23 2.61
C ALA A 28 0.18 8.07 3.99
N ALA A 29 -0.41 8.74 4.99
CA ALA A 29 0.07 8.70 6.37
C ALA A 29 -0.32 7.39 7.07
N ALA A 30 0.63 6.73 7.74
CA ALA A 30 0.41 5.44 8.40
C ALA A 30 -0.59 5.47 9.58
N GLY A 31 -0.84 6.66 10.15
CA GLY A 31 -1.74 6.86 11.28
C GLY A 31 -1.01 7.20 12.59
N ASN A 32 -1.75 7.73 13.58
CA ASN A 32 -1.19 8.32 14.81
C ASN A 32 -1.70 7.62 16.10
N SER A 33 -2.01 6.33 16.02
CA SER A 33 -2.67 5.60 17.11
C SER A 33 -1.73 4.71 17.91
N TYR A 34 -0.40 4.79 17.72
CA TYR A 34 0.66 3.96 18.35
C TYR A 34 0.51 2.43 18.18
N ARG A 35 -0.57 1.98 17.54
CA ARG A 35 -0.97 0.58 17.47
C ARG A 35 -0.59 -0.03 16.14
N ARG A 36 -0.55 -1.36 16.13
CA ARG A 36 -0.53 -2.16 14.91
C ARG A 36 -1.95 -2.31 14.35
N ILE A 37 -2.46 -1.23 13.75
CA ILE A 37 -3.80 -1.19 13.14
C ILE A 37 -3.66 -0.64 11.73
N ALA A 38 -4.16 -1.39 10.75
CA ALA A 38 -4.21 -0.97 9.36
C ALA A 38 -5.02 0.33 9.24
N PHE A 39 -4.46 1.31 8.53
CA PHE A 39 -5.08 2.60 8.33
C PHE A 39 -5.20 2.85 6.82
N TYR A 40 -6.40 3.01 6.32
CA TYR A 40 -6.68 3.16 4.90
C TYR A 40 -6.75 4.64 4.50
N PRO A 41 -6.14 5.04 3.38
CA PRO A 41 -5.64 4.17 2.31
C PRO A 41 -4.19 3.69 2.46
N ALA A 42 -3.46 4.08 3.52
CA ALA A 42 -2.04 3.75 3.65
C ALA A 42 -1.76 2.23 3.65
N ALA A 43 -2.66 1.42 4.18
CA ALA A 43 -2.54 -0.04 4.18
C ALA A 43 -2.98 -0.72 2.87
N PHE A 44 -3.36 0.02 1.82
CA PHE A 44 -3.62 -0.59 0.51
C PHE A 44 -2.32 -0.88 -0.23
N ASN A 45 -2.26 -2.06 -0.84
CA ASN A 45 -1.23 -2.44 -1.80
C ASN A 45 -1.04 -1.37 -2.90
N GLY A 46 0.21 -0.95 -3.15
CA GLY A 46 0.54 0.09 -4.12
C GLY A 46 0.49 1.52 -3.60
N VAL A 47 0.05 1.74 -2.35
CA VAL A 47 0.16 3.03 -1.67
C VAL A 47 1.46 3.09 -0.87
N ILE A 48 2.20 4.20 -1.01
CA ILE A 48 3.40 4.43 -0.20
C ILE A 48 2.94 4.88 1.20
N SER A 49 2.92 3.94 2.14
CA SER A 49 2.60 4.21 3.55
C SER A 49 3.79 4.85 4.25
N VAL A 50 3.55 6.00 4.89
CA VAL A 50 4.60 6.82 5.52
C VAL A 50 4.46 6.81 7.04
N ALA A 51 5.43 6.17 7.70
CA ALA A 51 5.62 6.24 9.14
C ALA A 51 6.31 7.55 9.54
N ALA A 52 6.15 7.96 10.80
CA ALA A 52 6.78 9.16 11.35
C ALA A 52 8.02 8.81 12.15
N SER A 53 9.12 9.51 11.89
CA SER A 53 10.34 9.43 12.70
C SER A 53 10.52 10.66 13.62
N THR A 54 11.29 10.44 14.69
CA THR A 54 11.83 11.48 15.55
C THR A 54 13.09 12.10 14.91
N PRO A 55 13.61 13.22 15.44
CA PRO A 55 14.89 13.79 14.99
C PRO A 55 16.12 12.88 15.20
N ARG A 56 15.97 11.72 15.86
CA ARG A 56 17.03 10.73 16.07
C ARG A 56 16.90 9.53 15.13
N ASP A 57 16.05 9.62 14.11
CA ASP A 57 15.75 8.53 13.17
C ASP A 57 15.09 7.31 13.83
N GLU A 58 14.47 7.50 14.99
CA GLU A 58 13.68 6.48 15.68
C GLU A 58 12.21 6.62 15.29
N LYS A 59 11.42 5.56 15.44
CA LYS A 59 9.96 5.66 15.27
C LYS A 59 9.38 6.66 16.27
N ALA A 60 8.59 7.62 15.80
CA ALA A 60 7.83 8.48 16.70
C ALA A 60 6.78 7.67 17.48
N ASP A 61 6.61 7.95 18.77
CA ASP A 61 5.76 7.14 19.66
C ASP A 61 4.33 6.96 19.12
N PHE A 62 3.75 8.01 18.55
CA PHE A 62 2.40 7.99 18.01
C PHE A 62 2.26 7.22 16.68
N SER A 63 3.35 7.00 15.93
CA SER A 63 3.29 6.37 14.61
C SER A 63 2.74 4.96 14.70
N CYS A 64 1.71 4.65 13.91
CA CYS A 64 1.25 3.28 13.72
C CYS A 64 2.36 2.41 13.12
N ILE A 65 2.31 1.12 13.43
CA ILE A 65 3.24 0.11 12.92
C ILE A 65 2.48 -0.92 12.10
N GLY A 66 3.16 -1.56 11.15
CA GLY A 66 2.58 -2.67 10.40
C GLY A 66 3.42 -3.08 9.20
N TRP A 67 3.14 -4.26 8.69
CA TRP A 67 3.82 -4.82 7.52
C TRP A 67 3.59 -4.00 6.24
N TRP A 68 2.58 -3.11 6.22
CA TRP A 68 2.27 -2.23 5.09
C TRP A 68 3.09 -0.93 5.06
N ASN A 69 3.92 -0.63 6.07
CA ASN A 69 4.73 0.59 6.08
C ASN A 69 5.85 0.53 5.04
N SER A 70 5.87 1.46 4.09
CA SER A 70 6.91 1.52 3.05
C SER A 70 8.19 2.19 3.56
N VAL A 71 8.06 3.38 4.14
CA VAL A 71 9.21 4.22 4.52
C VAL A 71 8.82 5.13 5.67
N ALA A 72 9.81 5.59 6.43
CA ALA A 72 9.63 6.63 7.43
C ALA A 72 10.22 7.97 6.98
N ALA A 73 9.60 9.06 7.43
CA ALA A 73 10.09 10.41 7.24
C ALA A 73 9.88 11.26 8.51
N PRO A 74 10.57 12.41 8.65
CA PRO A 74 10.43 13.27 9.82
C PRO A 74 8.97 13.67 10.08
N GLY A 75 8.45 13.30 11.25
CA GLY A 75 7.06 13.56 11.63
C GLY A 75 6.89 14.20 13.00
N GLU A 76 7.96 14.41 13.75
CA GLU A 76 7.95 15.07 15.07
C GLU A 76 8.62 16.46 15.01
N ARG A 77 7.98 17.46 15.63
CA ARG A 77 8.41 18.87 15.70
C ARG A 77 8.64 19.50 14.32
N ILE A 78 7.78 19.17 13.36
CA ILE A 78 7.89 19.68 11.99
C ILE A 78 7.27 21.07 11.92
N LEU A 79 8.12 22.08 11.74
CA LEU A 79 7.72 23.47 11.51
C LEU A 79 7.21 23.63 10.08
N SER A 80 5.98 24.11 9.91
CA SER A 80 5.43 24.45 8.60
C SER A 80 4.50 25.66 8.68
N VAL A 81 4.10 26.14 7.51
CA VAL A 81 3.14 27.23 7.35
C VAL A 81 1.75 26.81 7.84
N ILE A 82 1.06 27.76 8.47
CA ILE A 82 -0.35 27.67 8.83
C ILE A 82 -1.07 28.92 8.28
N PRO A 83 -2.41 28.93 8.21
CA PRO A 83 -3.15 30.10 7.75
C PRO A 83 -2.78 31.39 8.50
N ASN A 84 -3.03 32.54 7.86
CA ASN A 84 -2.73 33.88 8.38
C ASN A 84 -1.23 34.20 8.50
N ASN A 85 -0.43 33.79 7.51
CA ASN A 85 1.00 34.11 7.39
C ASN A 85 1.81 33.74 8.65
N ASN A 86 1.54 32.56 9.21
CA ASN A 86 2.13 32.12 10.46
C ASN A 86 2.75 30.73 10.31
N TYR A 87 3.52 30.30 11.31
CA TYR A 87 4.22 29.03 11.34
C TYR A 87 3.91 28.30 12.63
N ARG A 88 3.84 26.96 12.55
CA ARG A 88 3.67 26.13 13.73
C ARG A 88 4.40 24.80 13.57
N ALA A 89 5.03 24.36 14.66
CA ALA A 89 5.54 23.01 14.76
C ALA A 89 4.39 22.06 15.12
N LEU A 90 4.22 21.00 14.32
CA LEU A 90 3.22 19.96 14.53
C LEU A 90 3.87 18.57 14.53
N ASN A 91 3.13 17.61 15.08
CA ASN A 91 3.51 16.20 15.14
C ASN A 91 2.47 15.36 14.40
N GLY A 92 2.91 14.35 13.66
CA GLY A 92 2.05 13.35 13.05
C GLY A 92 2.67 12.67 11.84
N THR A 93 2.19 11.47 11.51
CA THR A 93 2.42 10.86 10.19
C THR A 93 1.88 11.74 9.06
N SER A 94 0.89 12.59 9.35
CA SER A 94 0.43 13.67 8.48
C SER A 94 1.52 14.68 8.09
N MET A 95 2.52 14.90 8.96
CA MET A 95 3.68 15.76 8.70
C MET A 95 4.82 15.00 8.02
N ALA A 96 4.91 13.68 8.19
CA ALA A 96 5.88 12.83 7.51
C ALA A 96 5.51 12.60 6.02
N ALA A 97 4.25 12.29 5.74
CA ALA A 97 3.74 12.04 4.38
C ALA A 97 4.13 13.09 3.32
N PRO A 98 4.07 14.42 3.56
CA PRO A 98 4.48 15.41 2.55
C PRO A 98 5.97 15.38 2.21
N PHE A 99 6.88 14.93 3.09
CA PHE A 99 8.29 14.75 2.72
C PHE A 99 8.44 13.69 1.62
N VAL A 100 7.74 12.56 1.77
CA VAL A 100 7.77 11.46 0.79
C VAL A 100 7.04 11.85 -0.50
N ALA A 101 5.94 12.61 -0.40
CA ALA A 101 5.27 13.15 -1.59
C ALA A 101 6.19 14.11 -2.38
N GLY A 102 6.93 14.97 -1.69
CA GLY A 102 7.95 15.82 -2.31
C GLY A 102 9.10 15.02 -2.94
N ALA A 103 9.54 13.95 -2.27
CA ALA A 103 10.56 13.04 -2.79
C ALA A 103 10.10 12.34 -4.07
N ALA A 104 8.87 11.80 -4.08
CA ALA A 104 8.27 11.20 -5.27
C ALA A 104 8.18 12.20 -6.43
N ALA A 105 7.78 13.45 -6.16
CA ALA A 105 7.74 14.50 -7.18
C ALA A 105 9.14 14.83 -7.73
N LEU A 106 10.16 14.90 -6.87
CA LEU A 106 11.55 15.12 -7.28
C LEU A 106 12.08 13.95 -8.13
N LEU A 107 11.77 12.71 -7.74
CA LEU A 107 12.15 11.52 -8.50
C LEU A 107 11.47 11.49 -9.87
N LEU A 108 10.19 11.86 -9.97
CA LEU A 108 9.48 11.96 -11.24
C LEU A 108 9.97 13.13 -12.10
N ALA A 109 10.51 14.19 -11.51
CA ALA A 109 11.14 15.27 -12.27
C ALA A 109 12.45 14.80 -12.93
N GLU A 110 13.24 13.99 -12.23
CA GLU A 110 14.47 13.39 -12.77
C GLU A 110 14.18 12.25 -13.75
N TYR A 111 13.17 11.43 -13.46
CA TYR A 111 12.78 10.26 -14.26
C TYR A 111 11.27 10.28 -14.59
N PRO A 112 10.82 11.08 -15.58
CA PRO A 112 9.39 11.28 -15.87
C PRO A 112 8.61 10.06 -16.34
N GLY A 113 9.30 8.96 -16.69
CA GLY A 113 8.69 7.74 -17.20
C GLY A 113 8.41 6.66 -16.14
N LEU A 114 8.73 6.91 -14.86
CA LEU A 114 8.52 5.91 -13.82
C LEU A 114 7.04 5.67 -13.55
N LYS A 115 6.67 4.39 -13.47
CA LYS A 115 5.36 3.96 -12.97
C LYS A 115 5.29 4.13 -11.45
N PRO A 116 4.07 4.24 -10.87
CA PRO A 116 3.91 4.39 -9.42
C PRO A 116 4.66 3.33 -8.59
N VAL A 117 4.61 2.08 -9.03
CA VAL A 117 5.30 0.97 -8.34
C VAL A 117 6.82 1.09 -8.42
N GLU A 118 7.37 1.68 -9.49
CA GLU A 118 8.81 1.91 -9.62
C GLU A 118 9.28 3.05 -8.72
N VAL A 119 8.43 4.07 -8.52
CA VAL A 119 8.68 5.16 -7.55
C VAL A 119 8.70 4.63 -6.12
N MET A 120 7.69 3.81 -5.76
CA MET A 120 7.67 3.11 -4.47
C MET A 120 8.94 2.27 -4.27
N ASN A 121 9.26 1.41 -5.24
CA ASN A 121 10.43 0.53 -5.22
C ASN A 121 11.74 1.31 -5.03
N GLN A 122 11.91 2.44 -5.72
CA GLN A 122 13.11 3.27 -5.59
C GLN A 122 13.19 3.90 -4.19
N ILE A 123 12.09 4.47 -3.68
CA ILE A 123 12.05 5.09 -2.35
C ILE A 123 12.38 4.06 -1.25
N GLU A 124 11.79 2.87 -1.34
CA GLU A 124 11.99 1.81 -0.35
C GLU A 124 13.42 1.28 -0.36
N GLN A 125 13.98 0.93 -1.51
CA GLN A 125 15.33 0.36 -1.59
C GLN A 125 16.48 1.34 -1.36
N THR A 126 16.19 2.64 -1.38
CA THR A 126 17.19 3.67 -1.11
C THR A 126 17.03 4.30 0.27
N ALA A 127 15.97 3.93 1.01
CA ALA A 127 15.82 4.34 2.39
C ALA A 127 17.00 3.87 3.25
N ARG A 128 17.38 4.69 4.23
CA ARG A 128 18.40 4.35 5.22
C ARG A 128 17.77 3.49 6.31
N GLY A 129 17.91 2.19 6.17
CA GLY A 129 17.49 1.19 7.15
C GLY A 129 18.33 -0.09 7.08
N ASN A 130 18.06 -1.04 7.96
CA ASN A 130 18.72 -2.35 8.02
C ASN A 130 17.78 -3.47 7.55
N GLY A 131 17.16 -3.25 6.38
CA GLY A 131 16.04 -4.06 5.90
C GLY A 131 14.69 -3.60 6.44
N PHE A 132 13.66 -4.38 6.12
CA PHE A 132 12.29 -4.07 6.49
C PHE A 132 12.04 -4.18 8.02
N SER A 133 11.29 -3.23 8.56
CA SER A 133 10.69 -3.28 9.89
C SER A 133 9.27 -2.74 9.84
N GLU A 134 8.37 -3.25 10.69
CA GLU A 134 7.00 -2.71 10.76
C GLU A 134 6.95 -1.26 11.28
N GLU A 135 8.03 -0.81 11.95
CA GLU A 135 8.13 0.51 12.55
C GLU A 135 8.47 1.61 11.55
N LEU A 136 9.44 1.35 10.67
CA LEU A 136 10.01 2.34 9.75
C LEU A 136 9.88 1.93 8.29
N GLY A 137 9.22 0.80 7.99
CA GLY A 137 9.28 0.18 6.67
C GLY A 137 10.72 -0.18 6.33
N TYR A 138 11.19 0.22 5.15
CA TYR A 138 12.58 0.04 4.72
C TYR A 138 13.58 1.03 5.33
N GLY A 139 13.12 2.00 6.14
CA GLY A 139 13.98 2.93 6.88
C GLY A 139 13.61 4.39 6.67
N ILE A 140 14.55 5.30 6.96
CA ILE A 140 14.36 6.73 6.79
C ILE A 140 14.58 7.14 5.33
N LEU A 141 13.67 7.93 4.76
CA LEU A 141 13.80 8.52 3.43
C LEU A 141 15.19 9.17 3.21
N ASP A 142 15.87 8.79 2.13
CA ASP A 142 17.16 9.35 1.72
C ASP A 142 17.08 9.88 0.27
N LEU A 143 17.03 11.20 0.12
CA LEU A 143 16.90 11.84 -1.19
C LEU A 143 18.13 11.65 -2.08
N ALA A 144 19.34 11.62 -1.50
CA ALA A 144 20.57 11.53 -2.27
C ALA A 144 20.73 10.13 -2.86
N ALA A 145 20.48 9.09 -2.04
CA ALA A 145 20.47 7.71 -2.51
C ALA A 145 19.34 7.46 -3.53
N MET A 146 18.14 8.01 -3.28
CA MET A 146 16.97 7.88 -4.15
C MET A 146 17.21 8.42 -5.56
N LEU A 147 17.91 9.55 -5.70
CA LEU A 147 18.24 10.15 -7.00
C LEU A 147 19.45 9.55 -7.70
N GLY A 148 20.16 8.62 -7.03
CA GLY A 148 21.30 7.91 -7.58
C GLY A 148 20.90 6.79 -8.54
N GLU A 149 21.62 5.67 -8.46
CA GLU A 149 21.39 4.50 -9.32
C GLU A 149 19.99 3.91 -9.11
N ARG A 150 19.29 3.61 -10.22
CA ARG A 150 17.99 2.96 -10.19
C ARG A 150 18.09 1.54 -9.65
N LYS A 151 17.24 1.22 -8.67
CA LYS A 151 17.18 -0.09 -8.04
C LYS A 151 16.35 -1.07 -8.87
N PRO A 152 16.73 -2.36 -8.91
CA PRO A 152 15.95 -3.38 -9.62
C PRO A 152 14.57 -3.52 -9.00
N MET A 153 13.59 -4.00 -9.76
CA MET A 153 12.24 -4.20 -9.25
C MET A 153 12.21 -5.31 -8.18
N MET A 154 11.48 -5.13 -7.08
CA MET A 154 11.30 -6.15 -6.04
C MET A 154 9.93 -6.82 -6.04
N TYR A 155 8.98 -6.31 -6.83
CA TYR A 155 7.58 -6.71 -6.71
C TYR A 155 6.98 -7.23 -8.02
N GLY A 156 5.94 -8.03 -7.90
CA GLY A 156 4.98 -8.36 -8.93
C GLY A 156 3.59 -7.77 -8.63
N THR A 157 2.65 -7.97 -9.55
CA THR A 157 1.24 -7.57 -9.41
C THR A 157 0.35 -8.80 -9.57
N LEU A 158 -0.64 -8.94 -8.69
CA LEU A 158 -1.66 -9.98 -8.77
C LEU A 158 -3.02 -9.35 -9.05
N ALA A 159 -3.62 -9.71 -10.18
CA ALA A 159 -5.00 -9.40 -10.51
C ALA A 159 -5.88 -10.63 -10.24
N VAL A 160 -6.98 -10.43 -9.52
CA VAL A 160 -8.00 -11.45 -9.25
C VAL A 160 -9.28 -11.03 -9.95
N ARG A 161 -9.91 -11.96 -10.67
CA ARG A 161 -11.22 -11.75 -11.30
C ARG A 161 -12.18 -12.86 -10.93
N THR A 162 -13.42 -12.50 -10.69
CA THR A 162 -14.54 -13.41 -10.48
C THR A 162 -15.58 -13.24 -11.58
N ASP A 163 -16.47 -14.22 -11.72
CA ASP A 163 -17.74 -14.09 -12.46
C ASP A 163 -18.86 -13.48 -11.60
N LEU A 164 -18.58 -13.24 -10.32
CA LEU A 164 -19.43 -12.48 -9.41
C LEU A 164 -19.26 -10.99 -9.74
N ALA A 165 -20.35 -10.29 -10.00
CA ALA A 165 -20.39 -8.84 -10.13
C ALA A 165 -21.73 -8.35 -9.58
N ASP A 166 -21.69 -7.26 -8.83
CA ASP A 166 -22.86 -6.62 -8.26
C ASP A 166 -22.63 -5.10 -8.35
N GLU A 167 -23.63 -4.38 -8.85
CA GLU A 167 -23.52 -2.94 -9.08
C GLU A 167 -23.52 -2.13 -7.77
N ASP A 168 -23.95 -2.73 -6.66
CA ASP A 168 -24.17 -2.02 -5.40
C ASP A 168 -23.21 -2.41 -4.26
N GLU A 169 -22.61 -3.62 -4.28
CA GLU A 169 -21.77 -4.11 -3.17
C GLU A 169 -20.53 -4.94 -3.59
N ALA A 170 -19.52 -4.98 -2.72
CA ALA A 170 -18.39 -5.89 -2.90
C ALA A 170 -18.84 -7.34 -2.71
N VAL A 171 -18.63 -8.14 -3.75
CA VAL A 171 -19.24 -9.46 -3.89
C VAL A 171 -18.46 -10.60 -3.25
N ALA A 172 -17.16 -10.40 -2.99
CA ALA A 172 -16.31 -11.47 -2.47
C ALA A 172 -15.10 -10.94 -1.70
N VAL A 173 -14.66 -11.69 -0.70
CA VAL A 173 -13.40 -11.46 0.00
C VAL A 173 -12.28 -12.23 -0.70
N VAL A 174 -11.17 -11.55 -0.95
CA VAL A 174 -9.97 -12.14 -1.57
C VAL A 174 -8.86 -12.17 -0.53
N THR A 175 -8.30 -13.35 -0.30
CA THR A 175 -7.16 -13.55 0.61
C THR A 175 -6.01 -14.23 -0.11
N VAL A 176 -4.79 -13.80 0.19
CA VAL A 176 -3.56 -14.32 -0.40
C VAL A 176 -2.68 -14.82 0.73
N TYR A 177 -2.39 -16.12 0.74
CA TYR A 177 -1.51 -16.75 1.72
C TYR A 177 -0.21 -17.16 1.06
N ASN A 178 0.93 -16.93 1.73
CA ASN A 178 2.23 -17.40 1.25
C ASN A 178 2.40 -18.92 1.48
N SER A 179 3.52 -19.48 1.01
CA SER A 179 3.86 -20.90 1.18
C SER A 179 3.94 -21.39 2.63
N ASN A 180 4.09 -20.48 3.61
CA ASN A 180 4.11 -20.80 5.03
C ASN A 180 2.70 -20.77 5.66
N GLY A 181 1.67 -20.44 4.88
CA GLY A 181 0.29 -20.27 5.36
C GLY A 181 0.04 -18.93 6.06
N GLU A 182 0.94 -17.96 5.91
CA GLU A 182 0.79 -16.62 6.50
C GLU A 182 0.04 -15.70 5.53
N LEU A 183 -0.82 -14.83 6.07
CA LEU A 183 -1.55 -13.86 5.27
C LEU A 183 -0.58 -12.83 4.68
N ALA A 184 -0.43 -12.84 3.36
CA ALA A 184 0.42 -11.91 2.62
C ALA A 184 -0.34 -10.65 2.18
N ALA A 185 -1.60 -10.80 1.78
CA ALA A 185 -2.48 -9.69 1.42
C ALA A 185 -3.95 -10.09 1.52
N TYR A 186 -4.83 -9.11 1.64
CA TYR A 186 -6.27 -9.32 1.54
C TYR A 186 -6.97 -8.09 0.97
N GLY A 187 -8.13 -8.32 0.40
CA GLY A 187 -8.98 -7.30 -0.19
C GLY A 187 -10.37 -7.85 -0.44
N ALA A 188 -11.13 -7.13 -1.23
CA ALA A 188 -12.43 -7.59 -1.72
C ALA A 188 -12.52 -7.33 -3.21
N ALA A 189 -13.18 -8.23 -3.93
CA ALA A 189 -13.57 -7.99 -5.31
C ALA A 189 -14.58 -6.83 -5.33
N GLY A 190 -14.26 -5.78 -6.08
CA GLY A 190 -15.13 -4.60 -6.24
C GLY A 190 -16.39 -4.91 -7.05
N GLU A 191 -17.11 -3.86 -7.44
CA GLU A 191 -18.38 -3.95 -8.20
C GLU A 191 -18.22 -4.77 -9.49
N ASP A 192 -17.05 -4.67 -10.16
CA ASP A 192 -16.75 -5.39 -11.39
C ASP A 192 -16.24 -6.84 -11.19
N GLY A 193 -16.28 -7.34 -9.96
CA GLY A 193 -15.77 -8.66 -9.61
C GLY A 193 -14.25 -8.77 -9.60
N SER A 194 -13.52 -7.65 -9.56
CA SER A 194 -12.06 -7.67 -9.62
C SER A 194 -11.38 -7.08 -8.40
N HIS A 195 -10.16 -7.55 -8.13
CA HIS A 195 -9.27 -6.96 -7.15
C HIS A 195 -7.84 -6.97 -7.67
N ILE A 196 -7.10 -5.89 -7.43
CA ILE A 196 -5.68 -5.82 -7.76
C ILE A 196 -4.84 -5.63 -6.50
N PHE A 197 -3.87 -6.52 -6.32
CA PHE A 197 -2.79 -6.39 -5.35
C PHE A 197 -1.54 -5.88 -6.07
N HIS A 198 -1.30 -4.58 -5.94
CA HIS A 198 -0.06 -3.96 -6.38
C HIS A 198 1.09 -4.29 -5.43
N ALA A 199 2.31 -4.32 -5.97
CA ALA A 199 3.55 -4.39 -5.18
C ALA A 199 3.62 -5.60 -4.20
N LEU A 200 3.24 -6.80 -4.64
CA LEU A 200 3.47 -8.02 -3.86
C LEU A 200 4.90 -8.52 -4.07
N HIS A 201 5.54 -9.02 -3.02
CA HIS A 201 6.83 -9.69 -3.16
C HIS A 201 6.70 -10.94 -4.06
N PRO A 202 7.76 -11.35 -4.76
CA PRO A 202 7.75 -12.59 -5.52
C PRO A 202 7.65 -13.80 -4.57
N GLY A 203 6.96 -14.84 -5.01
CA GLY A 203 6.80 -16.05 -4.22
C GLY A 203 5.66 -16.95 -4.71
N GLU A 204 5.51 -18.07 -4.02
CA GLU A 204 4.39 -18.98 -4.19
C GLU A 204 3.26 -18.59 -3.24
N TYR A 205 2.06 -18.47 -3.79
CA TYR A 205 0.87 -18.06 -3.06
C TYR A 205 -0.30 -19.01 -3.30
N VAL A 206 -1.21 -19.06 -2.32
CA VAL A 206 -2.57 -19.59 -2.49
C VAL A 206 -3.53 -18.40 -2.42
N VAL A 207 -4.24 -18.17 -3.51
CA VAL A 207 -5.28 -17.14 -3.60
C VAL A 207 -6.61 -17.82 -3.34
N SER A 208 -7.36 -17.31 -2.38
CA SER A 208 -8.70 -17.80 -2.03
C SER A 208 -9.72 -16.69 -2.20
N VAL A 209 -10.81 -17.00 -2.90
CA VAL A 209 -11.98 -16.13 -3.02
C VAL A 209 -13.12 -16.78 -2.25
N THR A 210 -13.70 -16.01 -1.33
CA THR A 210 -14.82 -16.42 -0.49
C THR A 210 -15.99 -15.49 -0.75
N HIS A 211 -17.16 -16.05 -1.06
CA HIS A 211 -18.39 -15.29 -1.25
C HIS A 211 -19.59 -16.00 -0.63
N TYR A 212 -20.68 -15.27 -0.40
CA TYR A 212 -21.92 -15.83 0.10
C TYR A 212 -22.89 -15.98 -1.07
N ASP A 213 -23.28 -17.22 -1.38
CA ASP A 213 -24.34 -17.51 -2.34
C ASP A 213 -25.69 -17.32 -1.64
N GLU A 214 -26.40 -16.25 -1.99
CA GLU A 214 -27.72 -15.95 -1.43
C GLU A 214 -28.79 -16.96 -1.86
N ALA A 215 -28.70 -17.52 -3.07
CA ALA A 215 -29.68 -18.46 -3.59
C ALA A 215 -29.55 -19.83 -2.90
N ALA A 216 -28.33 -20.28 -2.63
CA ALA A 216 -28.06 -21.48 -1.85
C ALA A 216 -28.11 -21.26 -0.32
N GLY A 217 -27.95 -20.01 0.14
CA GLY A 217 -27.85 -19.66 1.55
C GLY A 217 -26.57 -20.17 2.22
N THR A 218 -25.47 -20.27 1.46
CA THR A 218 -24.21 -20.88 1.90
C THR A 218 -22.99 -20.08 1.49
N TRP A 219 -21.93 -20.17 2.28
CA TRP A 219 -20.62 -19.64 1.89
C TRP A 219 -19.91 -20.59 0.94
N GLU A 220 -19.41 -20.08 -0.18
CA GLU A 220 -18.56 -20.81 -1.09
C GLU A 220 -17.13 -20.26 -1.07
N VAL A 221 -16.16 -21.16 -1.20
CA VAL A 221 -14.74 -20.83 -1.23
C VAL A 221 -14.07 -21.56 -2.38
N SER A 222 -13.29 -20.83 -3.17
CA SER A 222 -12.46 -21.40 -4.22
C SER A 222 -11.03 -20.90 -4.06
N SER A 223 -10.05 -21.81 -4.17
CA SER A 223 -8.63 -21.52 -3.95
C SER A 223 -7.79 -22.01 -5.11
N LYS A 224 -6.81 -21.21 -5.53
CA LYS A 224 -5.88 -21.54 -6.61
C LYS A 224 -4.44 -21.20 -6.20
N PRO A 225 -3.48 -22.12 -6.38
CA PRO A 225 -2.07 -21.79 -6.23
C PRO A 225 -1.60 -20.93 -7.41
N ILE A 226 -0.70 -19.99 -7.14
CA ILE A 226 -0.02 -19.18 -8.15
C ILE A 226 1.44 -18.97 -7.76
N SER A 227 2.29 -18.79 -8.78
CA SER A 227 3.65 -18.29 -8.62
C SER A 227 3.68 -16.85 -9.13
N LEU A 228 4.32 -15.94 -8.40
CA LEU A 228 4.47 -14.55 -8.77
C LEU A 228 5.96 -14.18 -8.86
N GLY A 229 6.41 -13.75 -10.03
CA GLY A 229 7.76 -13.29 -10.28
C GLY A 229 7.95 -11.78 -10.12
N ILE A 230 9.22 -11.37 -10.18
CA ILE A 230 9.61 -9.94 -10.17
C ILE A 230 9.17 -9.28 -11.48
N GLY A 231 8.46 -8.16 -11.38
CA GLY A 231 7.97 -7.40 -12.52
C GLY A 231 6.85 -8.10 -13.30
N GLU A 232 6.40 -9.26 -12.82
CA GLU A 232 5.32 -10.04 -13.42
C GLU A 232 3.96 -9.47 -13.03
N GLU A 233 3.00 -9.59 -13.94
CA GLU A 233 1.59 -9.39 -13.68
C GLU A 233 0.87 -10.71 -13.91
N VAL A 234 0.34 -11.29 -12.83
CA VAL A 234 -0.39 -12.57 -12.86
C VAL A 234 -1.87 -12.29 -12.68
N GLU A 235 -2.68 -12.82 -13.59
CA GLU A 235 -4.14 -12.81 -13.46
C GLU A 235 -4.66 -14.20 -13.09
N VAL A 236 -5.49 -14.29 -12.05
CA VAL A 236 -6.19 -15.51 -11.66
C VAL A 236 -7.71 -15.28 -11.72
N ARG A 237 -8.40 -16.19 -12.39
CA ARG A 237 -9.86 -16.14 -12.59
C ARG A 237 -10.56 -17.18 -11.73
N PHE A 238 -11.65 -16.82 -11.08
CA PHE A 238 -12.53 -17.71 -10.34
C PHE A 238 -13.91 -17.73 -10.98
N GLN A 239 -14.56 -18.90 -10.92
CA GLN A 239 -15.92 -19.11 -11.42
C GLN A 239 -16.72 -19.78 -10.33
N PHE A 240 -17.90 -19.25 -10.04
CA PHE A 240 -18.83 -19.74 -9.04
C PHE A 240 -20.17 -20.19 -9.65
N GLY A 241 -20.40 -19.95 -10.95
CA GLY A 241 -21.45 -20.64 -11.70
C GLY A 241 -22.86 -20.13 -11.46
N SER A 242 -23.03 -18.79 -11.42
CA SER A 242 -24.34 -18.13 -11.45
C SER A 242 -25.07 -18.25 -12.79
#